data_AF-W3A474-F1
#
_entry.id   AF-W3A474-F1
#
_cell.length_a   1.000
_cell.length_b   1.000
_cell.length_c   1.000
_cell.angle_alpha   90.00
_cell.angle_beta   90.00
_cell.angle_gamma   90.00
#
_symmetry.space_group_name_H-M   'P 1'
#
loop_
_entity.id
_entity.type
_entity.pdbx_description
1 polymer ?
#
loop_
_entity_poly.entity_id
_entity_poly.type
_entity_poly.pdbx_seq_one_letter_code
_entity_poly.pdbx_strand_id
1 'polypeptide(L)'
;MRCARRSSSGPERSSRPGVAHKPATYTGDAIGRKHLLFHSFFVPHDDDATNSKQAIFALHRSDKAEALKLLGSAEKVIPELVTLTEKNPSLRDGALSSSLEEYAEAKCFCYYLDTKCLLPRRDVPIVLKNEYLGGVIDFTGELMRYAVVKATAREVDEVKRCKDMVEAISGELIQFDFRNGPLRRKFDSVKYNLRKLENTLYELSLVTNSGLTLQAHSVQETPAASTREDEE
;
A
#
# COMPACT_ATOMS: atom_id res chain seq x y z
N MET A 1 15.54 -63.61 -52.85
CA MET A 1 15.29 -62.86 -54.10
C MET A 1 15.93 -61.47 -53.95
N ARG A 2 17.21 -61.26 -54.26
CA ARG A 2 17.85 -60.85 -55.55
C ARG A 2 17.20 -59.65 -56.29
N CYS A 3 18.04 -58.62 -56.50
CA CYS A 3 18.11 -57.66 -57.62
C CYS A 3 17.00 -56.58 -57.72
N ALA A 4 17.24 -55.33 -58.17
CA ALA A 4 18.41 -54.66 -58.74
C ALA A 4 18.24 -53.12 -58.72
N ARG A 5 19.36 -52.39 -58.83
CA ARG A 5 19.44 -50.98 -59.22
C ARG A 5 19.06 -50.78 -60.69
N ARG A 6 18.49 -49.62 -61.05
CA ARG A 6 19.02 -48.74 -62.12
C ARG A 6 18.38 -47.35 -62.11
N SER A 7 19.23 -46.40 -62.48
CA SER A 7 19.13 -44.95 -62.63
C SER A 7 18.42 -44.50 -63.92
N SER A 8 17.85 -43.29 -63.93
CA SER A 8 18.28 -42.12 -64.75
C SER A 8 17.13 -41.17 -65.17
N SER A 9 17.54 -39.95 -65.55
CA SER A 9 16.86 -38.87 -66.28
C SER A 9 15.89 -37.94 -65.54
N GLY A 10 16.30 -36.68 -65.36
CA GLY A 10 15.40 -35.52 -65.38
C GLY A 10 14.84 -35.27 -66.80
N PRO A 11 13.97 -34.27 -67.04
CA PRO A 11 14.40 -32.87 -66.90
C PRO A 11 13.30 -31.87 -66.48
N GLU A 12 13.74 -30.60 -66.45
CA GLU A 12 12.99 -29.38 -66.78
C GLU A 12 12.20 -28.59 -65.72
N ARG A 13 12.63 -27.32 -65.65
CA ARG A 13 12.07 -26.18 -64.94
C ARG A 13 10.68 -25.86 -65.49
N SER A 14 9.72 -25.62 -64.61
CA SER A 14 8.63 -24.68 -64.89
C SER A 14 8.52 -23.64 -63.78
N SER A 15 8.73 -22.41 -64.20
CA SER A 15 8.72 -21.17 -63.45
C SER A 15 7.34 -20.91 -62.86
N ARG A 16 7.24 -20.77 -61.53
CA ARG A 16 6.08 -20.14 -60.89
C ARG A 16 6.39 -18.66 -60.66
N PRO A 17 5.48 -17.74 -61.00
CA PRO A 17 5.72 -16.32 -60.91
C PRO A 17 5.81 -15.89 -59.44
N GLY A 18 6.84 -15.11 -59.13
CA GLY A 18 7.03 -14.51 -57.82
C GLY A 18 5.83 -13.63 -57.45
N VAL A 19 5.24 -13.90 -56.29
CA VAL A 19 4.29 -12.99 -55.65
C VAL A 19 5.07 -11.74 -55.27
N ALA A 20 4.79 -10.64 -55.94
CA ALA A 20 5.34 -9.34 -55.62
C ALA A 20 4.94 -8.95 -54.19
N HIS A 21 5.87 -9.02 -53.25
CA HIS A 21 5.74 -8.35 -51.97
C HIS A 21 5.69 -6.85 -52.22
N LYS A 22 4.51 -6.25 -52.11
CA LYS A 22 4.39 -4.81 -51.88
C LYS A 22 5.09 -4.51 -50.55
N PRO A 23 6.05 -3.57 -50.49
CA PRO A 23 6.57 -3.13 -49.21
C PRO A 23 5.42 -2.46 -48.46
N ALA A 24 5.01 -3.06 -47.35
CA ALA A 24 4.19 -2.37 -46.38
C ALA A 24 5.03 -1.20 -45.85
N THR A 25 4.71 0.00 -46.29
CA THR A 25 5.20 1.23 -45.68
C THR A 25 4.71 1.22 -44.24
N TYR A 26 5.57 0.77 -43.34
CA TYR A 26 5.35 0.82 -41.91
C TYR A 26 5.42 2.30 -41.52
N THR A 27 4.26 2.93 -41.37
CA THR A 27 4.13 4.27 -40.80
C THR A 27 4.53 4.19 -39.33
N GLY A 28 5.84 4.32 -39.09
CA GLY A 28 6.52 4.25 -37.80
C GLY A 28 6.25 5.43 -36.87
N ASP A 29 5.03 5.95 -36.82
CA ASP A 29 4.68 7.17 -36.08
C ASP A 29 3.72 6.92 -34.90
N ALA A 30 3.05 5.75 -34.85
CA ALA A 30 2.10 5.43 -33.78
C ALA A 30 2.72 4.70 -32.58
N ILE A 31 3.89 4.08 -32.75
CA ILE A 31 4.55 3.29 -31.69
C ILE A 31 5.45 4.16 -30.80
N GLY A 32 6.11 5.17 -31.38
CA GLY A 32 6.94 6.12 -30.63
C GLY A 32 6.15 6.97 -29.64
N ARG A 33 4.93 7.42 -30.00
CA ARG A 33 4.05 8.19 -29.09
C ARG A 33 3.47 7.34 -27.96
N LYS A 34 3.17 6.07 -28.22
CA LYS A 34 2.74 5.13 -27.17
C LYS A 34 3.88 4.81 -26.21
N HIS A 35 5.12 4.68 -26.71
CA HIS A 35 6.29 4.42 -25.88
C HIS A 35 6.74 5.63 -25.06
N LEU A 36 6.60 6.86 -25.58
CA LEU A 36 6.87 8.10 -24.83
C LEU A 36 5.80 8.37 -23.77
N LEU A 37 4.52 8.08 -24.06
CA LEU A 37 3.48 8.06 -23.04
C LEU A 37 3.75 6.98 -22.00
N PHE A 38 4.18 5.78 -22.40
CA PHE A 38 4.56 4.71 -21.47
C PHE A 38 5.75 5.08 -20.57
N HIS A 39 6.74 5.81 -21.10
CA HIS A 39 7.91 6.23 -20.33
C HIS A 39 7.57 7.37 -19.37
N SER A 40 6.68 8.30 -19.73
CA SER A 40 6.11 9.29 -18.79
C SER A 40 5.12 8.69 -17.80
N PHE A 41 4.52 7.54 -18.12
CA PHE A 41 3.64 6.75 -17.24
C PHE A 41 4.42 5.84 -16.28
N PHE A 42 5.69 5.58 -16.59
CA PHE A 42 6.62 4.73 -15.84
C PHE A 42 7.86 5.51 -15.38
N VAL A 43 7.82 6.84 -15.38
CA VAL A 43 8.54 7.55 -14.31
C VAL A 43 7.65 7.31 -13.11
N PRO A 44 8.15 6.64 -12.06
CA PRO A 44 7.35 6.50 -10.87
C PRO A 44 7.03 7.91 -10.40
N HIS A 45 5.76 8.30 -10.39
CA HIS A 45 5.28 9.13 -9.30
C HIS A 45 5.26 8.22 -8.05
N ASP A 46 6.43 7.70 -7.65
CA ASP A 46 6.58 7.03 -6.35
C ASP A 46 6.23 8.01 -5.23
N ASP A 47 6.16 9.32 -5.52
CA ASP A 47 5.87 10.39 -4.57
C ASP A 47 4.54 10.24 -3.84
N ASP A 48 3.43 9.75 -4.42
CA ASP A 48 2.12 9.78 -3.73
C ASP A 48 1.92 8.63 -2.72
N ALA A 49 2.24 7.40 -3.11
CA ALA A 49 2.34 6.25 -2.22
C ALA A 49 3.42 6.48 -1.16
N THR A 50 4.56 7.06 -1.56
CA THR A 50 5.61 7.45 -0.62
C THR A 50 5.13 8.52 0.35
N ASN A 51 4.41 9.55 -0.10
CA ASN A 51 3.87 10.60 0.76
C ASN A 51 2.83 10.05 1.75
N SER A 52 1.97 9.12 1.32
CA SER A 52 0.96 8.49 2.19
C SER A 52 1.61 7.65 3.29
N LYS A 53 2.60 6.81 2.93
CA LYS A 53 3.42 6.08 3.90
C LYS A 53 4.17 7.01 4.85
N GLN A 54 4.83 8.04 4.32
CA GLN A 54 5.55 9.02 5.13
C GLN A 54 4.62 9.77 6.08
N ALA A 55 3.38 10.06 5.64
CA ALA A 55 2.36 10.67 6.49
C ALA A 55 2.01 9.75 7.66
N ILE A 56 1.81 8.44 7.43
CA ILE A 56 1.59 7.45 8.50
C ILE A 56 2.77 7.46 9.50
N PHE A 57 4.02 7.45 9.02
CA PHE A 57 5.20 7.54 9.89
C PHE A 57 5.27 8.85 10.67
N ALA A 58 4.87 9.97 10.08
CA ALA A 58 4.79 11.26 10.76
C ALA A 58 3.70 11.24 11.86
N LEU A 59 2.53 10.67 11.57
CA LEU A 59 1.43 10.50 12.54
C LEU A 59 1.85 9.66 13.76
N HIS A 60 2.57 8.55 13.56
CA HIS A 60 3.09 7.75 14.68
C HIS A 60 4.11 8.49 15.54
N ARG A 61 4.82 9.47 14.98
CA ARG A 61 5.74 10.35 15.72
C ARG A 61 5.04 11.57 16.31
N SER A 62 3.71 11.62 16.24
CA SER A 62 2.88 12.78 16.64
C SER A 62 3.18 14.06 15.86
N ASP A 63 3.85 13.99 14.71
CA ASP A 63 4.09 15.11 13.81
C ASP A 63 2.94 15.24 12.81
N LYS A 64 1.83 15.76 13.30
CA LYS A 64 0.61 15.95 12.50
C LYS A 64 0.78 17.02 11.42
N ALA A 65 1.62 18.02 11.66
CA ALA A 65 1.82 19.12 10.70
C ALA A 65 2.48 18.59 9.42
N GLU A 66 3.53 17.78 9.54
CA GLU A 66 4.17 17.17 8.38
C GLU A 66 3.24 16.15 7.70
N ALA A 67 2.49 15.35 8.48
CA ALA A 67 1.52 14.42 7.92
C ALA A 67 0.46 15.11 7.05
N LEU A 68 -0.10 16.25 7.51
CA LEU A 68 -1.09 17.02 6.75
C LEU A 68 -0.49 17.65 5.49
N LYS A 69 0.77 18.09 5.53
CA LYS A 69 1.48 18.61 4.36
C LYS A 69 1.73 17.51 3.33
N LEU A 70 2.17 16.33 3.75
CA LEU A 70 2.37 15.17 2.87
C LEU A 70 1.05 14.71 2.23
N LEU A 71 -0.03 14.61 3.02
CA LEU A 71 -1.37 14.31 2.52
C LEU A 71 -1.86 15.38 1.54
N GLY A 72 -1.63 16.66 1.82
CA GLY A 72 -1.97 17.76 0.93
C GLY A 72 -1.19 17.74 -0.40
N SER A 73 0.03 17.18 -0.41
CA SER A 73 0.77 16.92 -1.65
C SER A 73 0.17 15.75 -2.43
N ALA A 74 -0.18 14.66 -1.76
CA ALA A 74 -0.85 13.52 -2.38
C ALA A 74 -2.22 13.92 -2.99
N GLU A 75 -3.00 14.74 -2.29
CA GLU A 75 -4.31 15.23 -2.75
C GLU A 75 -4.24 16.09 -4.03
N LYS A 76 -3.08 16.66 -4.35
CA LYS A 76 -2.87 17.40 -5.62
C LYS A 76 -2.59 16.47 -6.79
N VAL A 77 -1.85 15.39 -6.56
CA VAL A 77 -1.37 14.46 -7.61
C VAL A 77 -2.44 13.41 -7.94
N ILE A 78 -3.13 12.89 -6.92
CA ILE A 78 -4.12 11.80 -7.07
C ILE A 78 -5.21 12.10 -8.14
N PRO A 79 -5.82 13.31 -8.20
CA PRO A 79 -6.78 13.64 -9.26
C PRO A 79 -6.22 13.54 -10.67
N GLU A 80 -4.97 13.94 -10.87
CA GLU A 80 -4.31 13.87 -12.18
C GLU A 80 -4.10 12.40 -12.59
N LEU A 81 -3.62 11.56 -11.67
CA LEU A 81 -3.44 10.13 -11.90
C LEU A 81 -4.76 9.43 -12.20
N VAL A 82 -5.81 9.72 -11.43
CA VAL A 82 -7.13 9.12 -11.65
C VAL A 82 -7.70 9.52 -13.01
N THR A 83 -7.57 10.79 -13.41
CA THR A 83 -8.05 11.28 -14.72
C THR A 83 -7.36 10.55 -15.88
N LEU A 84 -6.07 10.21 -15.74
CA LEU A 84 -5.36 9.42 -16.77
C LEU A 84 -5.95 8.01 -16.95
N THR A 85 -6.48 7.42 -15.87
CA THR A 85 -7.11 6.09 -15.92
C THR A 85 -8.52 6.09 -16.49
N GLU A 86 -9.21 7.23 -16.57
CA GLU A 86 -10.52 7.31 -17.23
C GLU A 86 -10.45 6.95 -18.71
N LYS A 87 -9.32 7.28 -19.36
CA LYS A 87 -9.07 6.95 -20.77
C LYS A 87 -8.57 5.51 -20.96
N ASN A 88 -8.04 4.89 -19.91
CA ASN A 88 -7.50 3.53 -19.93
C ASN A 88 -7.82 2.83 -18.60
N PRO A 89 -9.06 2.31 -18.42
CA PRO A 89 -9.50 1.76 -17.13
C PRO A 89 -8.62 0.65 -16.56
N SER A 90 -7.94 -0.12 -17.42
CA SER A 90 -7.01 -1.18 -17.02
C SER A 90 -5.77 -0.67 -16.27
N LEU A 91 -5.48 0.63 -16.32
CA LEU A 91 -4.35 1.24 -15.61
C LEU A 91 -4.68 1.65 -14.17
N ARG A 92 -5.96 1.54 -13.77
CA ARG A 92 -6.37 1.82 -12.40
C ARG A 92 -5.97 0.69 -11.45
N ASP A 93 -6.14 -0.54 -11.91
CA ASP A 93 -5.71 -1.71 -11.16
C ASP A 93 -4.18 -1.74 -11.03
N GLY A 94 -3.68 -2.31 -9.95
CA GLY A 94 -2.24 -2.36 -9.66
C GLY A 94 -1.75 -1.14 -8.89
N ALA A 95 -0.75 -0.43 -9.40
CA ALA A 95 -0.02 0.59 -8.64
C ALA A 95 -0.90 1.74 -8.14
N LEU A 96 -1.82 2.24 -8.97
CA LEU A 96 -2.72 3.33 -8.56
C LEU A 96 -3.70 2.85 -7.48
N SER A 97 -4.35 1.69 -7.66
CA SER A 97 -5.21 1.09 -6.63
C SER A 97 -4.48 0.93 -5.30
N SER A 98 -3.25 0.43 -5.30
CA SER A 98 -2.43 0.30 -4.08
C SER A 98 -2.12 1.67 -3.46
N SER A 99 -1.81 2.68 -4.26
CA SER A 99 -1.52 4.04 -3.78
C SER A 99 -2.76 4.70 -3.16
N LEU A 100 -3.94 4.44 -3.74
CA LEU A 100 -5.22 4.91 -3.22
C LEU A 100 -5.65 4.17 -1.93
N GLU A 101 -5.29 2.89 -1.79
CA GLU A 101 -5.44 2.14 -0.53
C GLU A 101 -4.59 2.78 0.59
N GLU A 102 -3.31 3.04 0.32
CA GLU A 102 -2.40 3.68 1.28
C GLU A 102 -2.83 5.11 1.64
N TYR A 103 -3.30 5.88 0.64
CA TYR A 103 -3.88 7.20 0.89
C TYR A 103 -5.11 7.12 1.80
N ALA A 104 -6.03 6.17 1.54
CA ALA A 104 -7.21 5.97 2.37
C ALA A 104 -6.85 5.56 3.80
N GLU A 105 -5.88 4.66 3.97
CA GLU A 105 -5.32 4.27 5.27
C GLU A 105 -4.79 5.49 6.04
N ALA A 106 -3.93 6.29 5.41
CA ALA A 106 -3.34 7.47 6.03
C ALA A 106 -4.40 8.50 6.46
N LYS A 107 -5.41 8.73 5.61
CA LYS A 107 -6.54 9.62 5.93
C LYS A 107 -7.40 9.07 7.07
N CYS A 108 -7.68 7.77 7.09
CA CYS A 108 -8.40 7.12 8.19
C CYS A 108 -7.63 7.25 9.51
N PHE A 109 -6.33 7.01 9.50
CA PHE A 109 -5.50 7.10 10.70
C PHE A 109 -5.42 8.54 11.22
N CYS A 110 -5.18 9.51 10.34
CA CYS A 110 -5.18 10.92 10.71
C CYS A 110 -6.52 11.35 11.34
N TYR A 111 -7.64 10.96 10.72
CA TYR A 111 -8.97 11.30 11.19
C TYR A 111 -9.30 10.63 12.54
N TYR A 112 -8.89 9.37 12.73
CA TYR A 112 -9.08 8.64 13.98
C TYR A 112 -8.32 9.29 15.14
N LEU A 113 -7.10 9.77 14.92
CA LEU A 113 -6.32 10.41 15.98
C LEU A 113 -7.02 11.63 16.58
N ASP A 114 -7.81 12.35 15.77
CA ASP A 114 -8.59 13.52 16.20
C ASP A 114 -9.97 13.17 16.77
N THR A 115 -10.70 12.30 16.06
CA THR A 115 -12.14 12.10 16.29
C THR A 115 -12.47 10.80 17.02
N LYS A 116 -11.51 9.88 17.06
CA LYS A 116 -11.69 8.48 17.51
C LYS A 116 -12.76 7.73 16.70
N CYS A 117 -13.05 8.20 15.49
CA CYS A 117 -13.99 7.60 14.55
C CYS A 117 -13.28 7.15 13.27
N LEU A 118 -13.92 6.23 12.53
CA LEU A 118 -13.49 5.88 11.17
C LEU A 118 -13.93 6.98 10.20
N LEU A 119 -13.03 7.40 9.31
CA LEU A 119 -13.34 8.41 8.27
C LEU A 119 -14.41 7.87 7.31
N PRO A 120 -15.58 8.49 7.16
CA PRO A 120 -16.59 7.99 6.23
C PRO A 120 -16.07 7.98 4.79
N ARG A 121 -16.28 6.87 4.06
CA ARG A 121 -15.90 6.74 2.65
C ARG A 121 -16.33 7.96 1.80
N ARG A 122 -17.54 8.48 2.03
CA ARG A 122 -18.10 9.63 1.29
C ARG A 122 -17.18 10.87 1.31
N ASP A 123 -16.32 11.00 2.31
CA ASP A 123 -15.42 12.13 2.50
C ASP A 123 -14.09 11.95 1.72
N VAL A 124 -13.90 10.81 1.05
CA VAL A 124 -12.78 10.52 0.13
C VAL A 124 -13.29 10.05 -1.24
N PRO A 125 -14.07 10.84 -2.00
CA PRO A 125 -14.84 10.41 -3.19
C PRO A 125 -13.98 9.85 -4.34
N ILE A 126 -12.68 10.14 -4.38
CA ILE A 126 -11.76 9.69 -5.43
C ILE A 126 -11.33 8.21 -5.32
N VAL A 127 -11.44 7.63 -4.12
CA VAL A 127 -11.00 6.25 -3.81
C VAL A 127 -12.13 5.25 -4.06
N LEU A 128 -12.05 4.24 -4.91
CA LEU A 128 -13.16 3.29 -5.13
C LEU A 128 -13.49 2.47 -3.87
N LYS A 129 -14.66 1.83 -3.86
CA LYS A 129 -15.14 1.04 -2.70
C LYS A 129 -14.13 -0.03 -2.26
N ASN A 130 -13.54 -0.75 -3.22
CA ASN A 130 -12.56 -1.79 -2.92
C ASN A 130 -11.24 -1.22 -2.38
N GLU A 131 -10.77 -0.11 -2.96
CA GLU A 131 -9.58 0.63 -2.49
C GLU A 131 -9.80 1.15 -1.06
N TYR A 132 -10.98 1.70 -0.78
CA TYR A 132 -11.32 2.16 0.57
C TYR A 132 -11.37 0.99 1.57
N LEU A 133 -11.99 -0.14 1.20
CA LEU A 133 -12.00 -1.33 2.06
C LEU A 133 -10.59 -1.87 2.30
N GLY A 134 -9.72 -1.86 1.29
CA GLY A 134 -8.30 -2.21 1.44
C GLY A 134 -7.60 -1.30 2.45
N GLY A 135 -7.73 0.01 2.29
CA GLY A 135 -7.16 0.99 3.22
C GLY A 135 -7.71 0.90 4.65
N VAL A 136 -9.01 0.58 4.82
CA VAL A 136 -9.61 0.35 6.15
C VAL A 136 -9.04 -0.90 6.81
N ILE A 137 -8.79 -1.97 6.04
CA ILE A 137 -8.17 -3.19 6.57
C ILE A 137 -6.74 -2.87 7.02
N ASP A 138 -5.95 -2.20 6.20
CA ASP A 138 -4.56 -1.85 6.51
C ASP A 138 -4.48 -0.87 7.70
N PHE A 139 -5.42 0.08 7.80
CA PHE A 139 -5.60 0.96 8.97
C PHE A 139 -5.76 0.21 10.30
N THR A 140 -6.35 -1.00 10.32
CA THR A 140 -6.40 -1.80 11.56
C THR A 140 -5.01 -2.21 12.06
N GLY A 141 -4.05 -2.37 11.15
CA GLY A 141 -2.64 -2.60 11.47
C GLY A 141 -1.99 -1.39 12.13
N GLU A 142 -2.29 -0.18 11.64
CA GLU A 142 -1.79 1.06 12.23
C GLU A 142 -2.40 1.33 13.61
N LEU A 143 -3.68 0.99 13.84
CA LEU A 143 -4.29 1.01 15.17
C LEU A 143 -3.60 0.06 16.15
N MET A 144 -3.28 -1.16 15.71
CA MET A 144 -2.51 -2.10 16.55
C MET A 144 -1.14 -1.52 16.91
N ARG A 145 -0.42 -0.97 15.92
CA ARG A 145 0.90 -0.36 16.14
C ARG A 145 0.81 0.83 17.12
N TYR A 146 -0.17 1.71 16.92
CA TYR A 146 -0.44 2.83 17.82
C TYR A 146 -0.78 2.36 19.24
N ALA A 147 -1.63 1.34 19.37
CA ALA A 147 -2.00 0.77 20.65
C ALA A 147 -0.82 0.18 21.41
N VAL A 148 0.16 -0.44 20.74
CA VAL A 148 1.39 -0.90 21.39
C VAL A 148 2.17 0.27 22.00
N VAL A 149 2.30 1.39 21.29
CA VAL A 149 2.94 2.61 21.82
C VAL A 149 2.13 3.20 23.00
N LYS A 150 0.80 3.13 22.95
CA LYS A 150 -0.05 3.56 24.08
C LYS A 150 0.02 2.63 25.27
N ALA A 151 0.16 1.32 25.04
CA ALA A 151 0.36 0.33 26.09
C ALA A 151 1.68 0.55 26.83
N THR A 152 2.77 0.87 26.13
CA THR A 152 4.07 1.18 26.78
C THR A 152 3.99 2.46 27.63
N ALA A 153 3.17 3.42 27.22
CA ALA A 153 2.86 4.63 28.00
C ALA A 153 1.81 4.41 29.11
N ARG A 154 1.32 3.16 29.31
CA ARG A 154 0.25 2.80 30.26
C ARG A 154 -1.09 3.53 30.02
N GLU A 155 -1.34 3.98 28.79
CA GLU A 155 -2.61 4.60 28.38
C GLU A 155 -3.66 3.53 28.03
N VAL A 156 -4.14 2.80 29.06
CA VAL A 156 -5.05 1.64 28.88
C VAL A 156 -6.34 2.00 28.13
N ASP A 157 -6.89 3.18 28.38
CA ASP A 157 -8.13 3.64 27.72
C ASP A 157 -7.94 3.77 26.21
N GLU A 158 -6.79 4.26 25.75
CA GLU A 158 -6.51 4.39 24.31
C GLU A 158 -6.31 3.00 23.67
N VAL A 159 -5.65 2.07 24.35
CA VAL A 159 -5.52 0.68 23.88
C VAL A 159 -6.91 0.04 23.72
N LYS A 160 -7.80 0.26 24.69
CA LYS A 160 -9.17 -0.24 24.65
C LYS A 160 -9.96 0.37 23.49
N ARG A 161 -9.86 1.68 23.27
CA ARG A 161 -10.50 2.33 22.10
C ARG A 161 -10.03 1.75 20.78
N CYS A 162 -8.73 1.47 20.64
CA CYS A 162 -8.20 0.84 19.43
C CYS A 162 -8.76 -0.57 19.23
N LYS A 163 -8.84 -1.37 20.30
CA LYS A 163 -9.47 -2.69 20.28
C LYS A 163 -10.92 -2.60 19.84
N ASP A 164 -11.70 -1.71 20.44
CA ASP A 164 -13.13 -1.56 20.17
C ASP A 164 -13.38 -1.11 18.72
N MET A 165 -12.53 -0.22 18.18
CA MET A 165 -12.58 0.18 16.76
C MET A 165 -12.28 -0.98 15.82
N VAL A 166 -11.22 -1.75 16.08
CA VAL A 166 -10.86 -2.91 15.23
C VAL A 166 -11.92 -4.01 15.33
N GLU A 167 -12.52 -4.22 16.50
CA GLU A 167 -13.63 -5.16 16.69
C GLU A 167 -14.87 -4.74 15.89
N ALA A 168 -15.25 -3.46 15.94
CA ALA A 168 -16.36 -2.93 15.14
C ALA A 168 -16.11 -3.11 13.64
N ILE A 169 -14.90 -2.76 13.16
CA ILE A 169 -14.51 -2.96 11.76
C ILE A 169 -14.58 -4.45 11.39
N SER A 170 -14.06 -5.34 12.23
CA SER A 170 -14.12 -6.79 12.02
C SER A 170 -15.58 -7.28 11.90
N GLY A 171 -16.47 -6.82 12.79
CA GLY A 171 -17.89 -7.17 12.78
C GLY A 171 -18.62 -6.73 11.52
N GLU A 172 -18.32 -5.55 10.99
CA GLU A 172 -18.85 -5.08 9.71
C GLU A 172 -18.27 -5.86 8.54
N LEU A 173 -16.95 -6.10 8.51
CA LEU A 173 -16.28 -6.81 7.41
C LEU A 173 -16.77 -8.26 7.24
N ILE A 174 -17.19 -8.94 8.32
CA ILE A 174 -17.76 -10.29 8.25
C ILE A 174 -19.06 -10.34 7.43
N GLN A 175 -19.81 -9.24 7.37
CA GLN A 175 -21.07 -9.17 6.63
C GLN A 175 -20.86 -9.08 5.11
N PHE A 176 -19.65 -8.79 4.65
CA PHE A 176 -19.33 -8.69 3.23
C PHE A 176 -19.01 -10.06 2.63
N ASP A 177 -19.62 -10.36 1.47
CA ASP A 177 -19.25 -11.51 0.65
C ASP A 177 -17.97 -11.21 -0.14
N PHE A 178 -16.81 -11.37 0.53
CA PHE A 178 -15.52 -11.35 -0.15
C PHE A 178 -15.35 -12.64 -0.97
N ARG A 179 -15.87 -12.63 -2.20
CA ARG A 179 -15.52 -13.63 -3.23
C ARG A 179 -13.99 -13.76 -3.30
N ASN A 180 -13.47 -14.97 -3.54
CA ASN A 180 -12.04 -15.36 -3.53
C ASN A 180 -11.09 -14.37 -4.23
N GLY A 181 -10.79 -13.24 -3.59
CA GLY A 181 -10.05 -12.12 -4.14
C GLY A 181 -9.08 -11.52 -3.12
N PRO A 182 -8.28 -10.51 -3.51
CA PRO A 182 -7.21 -9.96 -2.68
C PRO A 182 -7.68 -9.50 -1.29
N LEU A 183 -8.86 -8.87 -1.20
CA LEU A 183 -9.45 -8.42 0.06
C LEU A 183 -9.73 -9.55 1.05
N ARG A 184 -10.04 -10.77 0.58
CA ARG A 184 -10.28 -11.92 1.48
C ARG A 184 -9.02 -12.32 2.24
N ARG A 185 -7.85 -12.22 1.59
CA ARG A 185 -6.54 -12.49 2.20
C ARG A 185 -6.17 -11.39 3.18
N LYS A 186 -6.41 -10.13 2.81
CA LYS A 186 -6.20 -8.98 3.70
C LYS A 186 -7.07 -9.07 4.95
N PHE A 187 -8.33 -9.51 4.83
CA PHE A 187 -9.24 -9.64 5.97
C PHE A 187 -8.73 -10.55 7.09
N ASP A 188 -7.96 -11.60 6.79
CA ASP A 188 -7.41 -12.47 7.83
C ASP A 188 -6.40 -11.73 8.75
N SER A 189 -5.76 -10.65 8.26
CA SER A 189 -4.90 -9.79 9.09
C SER A 189 -5.68 -9.04 10.19
N VAL A 190 -6.94 -8.67 9.93
CA VAL A 190 -7.79 -7.98 10.92
C VAL A 190 -7.99 -8.83 12.17
N LYS A 191 -8.20 -10.15 11.98
CA LYS A 191 -8.35 -11.10 13.10
C LYS A 191 -7.08 -11.21 13.92
N TYR A 192 -5.92 -11.18 13.26
CA TYR A 192 -4.63 -11.17 13.95
C TYR A 192 -4.44 -9.89 14.76
N ASN A 193 -4.73 -8.73 14.16
CA ASN A 193 -4.63 -7.42 14.81
C ASN A 193 -5.53 -7.33 16.04
N LEU A 194 -6.79 -7.79 15.91
CA LEU A 194 -7.74 -7.83 17.02
C LEU A 194 -7.24 -8.70 18.19
N ARG A 195 -6.79 -9.93 17.88
CA ARG A 195 -6.23 -10.84 18.90
C ARG A 195 -5.01 -10.23 19.59
N LYS A 196 -4.16 -9.52 18.85
CA LYS A 196 -2.97 -8.87 19.42
C LYS A 196 -3.38 -7.76 20.40
N LEU A 197 -4.38 -6.95 20.05
CA LEU A 197 -4.94 -5.91 20.93
C LEU A 197 -5.57 -6.50 22.21
N GLU A 198 -6.34 -7.59 22.08
CA GLU A 198 -6.91 -8.32 23.22
C GLU A 198 -5.82 -8.83 24.16
N ASN A 199 -4.77 -9.44 23.61
CA ASN A 199 -3.62 -9.91 24.39
C ASN A 199 -2.90 -8.76 25.10
N THR A 200 -2.69 -7.63 24.42
CA THR A 200 -2.07 -6.45 25.03
C THR A 200 -2.90 -5.90 26.19
N LEU A 201 -4.24 -5.84 26.06
CA LEU A 201 -5.12 -5.46 27.18
C LEU A 201 -5.05 -6.46 28.34
N TYR A 202 -5.02 -7.76 28.03
CA TYR A 202 -4.87 -8.80 29.04
C TYR A 202 -3.54 -8.65 29.80
N GLU A 203 -2.42 -8.46 29.09
CA GLU A 203 -1.09 -8.22 29.68
C GLU A 203 -1.08 -6.98 30.59
N LEU A 204 -1.68 -5.87 30.14
CA LEU A 204 -1.82 -4.66 30.96
C LEU A 204 -2.65 -4.90 32.23
N SER A 205 -3.72 -5.69 32.12
CA SER A 205 -4.57 -6.03 33.27
C SER A 205 -3.84 -6.90 34.30
N LEU A 206 -3.00 -7.84 33.84
CA LEU A 206 -2.15 -8.65 34.71
C LEU A 206 -1.15 -7.80 35.47
N VAL A 207 -0.41 -6.91 34.79
CA VAL A 207 0.59 -6.03 35.43
C VAL A 207 -0.06 -5.11 36.46
N THR A 208 -1.25 -4.59 36.16
CA THR A 208 -1.99 -3.71 37.07
C THR A 208 -2.45 -4.44 38.33
N ASN A 209 -2.99 -5.66 38.17
CA ASN A 209 -3.55 -6.43 39.29
C ASN A 209 -2.50 -7.17 40.12
N SER A 210 -1.33 -7.47 39.55
CA SER A 210 -0.25 -8.19 40.24
C SER A 210 0.67 -7.29 41.08
N GLY A 211 0.44 -5.97 41.10
CA GLY A 211 1.23 -5.03 41.89
C GLY A 211 2.68 -4.85 41.40
N LEU A 212 3.06 -5.49 40.29
CA LEU A 212 4.38 -5.34 39.68
C LEU A 212 4.47 -3.97 38.99
N THR A 213 4.98 -2.99 39.74
CA THR A 213 5.41 -1.72 39.16
C THR A 213 6.71 -1.96 38.40
N LEU A 214 6.63 -2.38 37.14
CA LEU A 214 7.76 -2.31 36.22
C LEU A 214 8.11 -0.83 36.04
N GLN A 215 9.14 -0.39 36.76
CA GLN A 215 9.81 0.89 36.56
C GLN A 215 10.34 0.88 35.12
N ALA A 216 9.82 1.76 34.27
CA ALA A 216 10.43 2.04 32.99
C ALA A 216 11.80 2.65 33.28
N HIS A 217 12.88 1.90 33.06
CA HIS A 217 14.22 2.45 33.16
C HIS A 217 14.35 3.51 32.06
N SER A 218 14.25 4.79 32.43
CA SER A 218 14.67 5.88 31.58
C SER A 218 16.15 5.65 31.28
N VAL A 219 16.48 5.44 30.02
CA VAL A 219 17.86 5.42 29.53
C VAL A 219 18.47 6.76 29.91
N GLN A 220 19.41 6.74 30.87
CA GLN A 220 20.14 7.94 31.27
C GLN A 220 20.94 8.44 30.07
N GLU A 221 20.74 9.71 29.71
CA GLU A 221 21.61 10.44 28.80
C GLU A 221 23.06 10.32 29.27
N THR A 222 23.92 9.87 28.37
CA THR A 222 25.36 9.75 28.61
C THR A 222 25.93 11.16 28.80
N PRO A 223 26.73 11.44 29.84
CA PRO A 223 27.29 12.77 30.03
C PRO A 223 28.25 13.11 28.89
N ALA A 224 28.11 14.33 28.36
CA ALA A 224 29.02 14.91 27.38
C ALA A 224 30.48 14.83 27.87
N ALA A 225 31.36 14.27 27.04
CA ALA A 225 32.79 14.22 27.30
C ALA A 225 33.34 15.65 27.44
N SER A 226 33.97 15.91 28.59
CA SER A 226 34.64 17.16 28.91
C SER A 226 35.80 17.43 27.96
N THR A 227 35.86 18.67 27.47
CA THR A 227 37.00 19.29 26.80
C THR A 227 38.29 19.06 27.59
N ARG A 228 39.31 18.47 26.94
CA ARG A 228 40.69 18.55 27.37
C ARG A 228 41.30 19.79 26.74
N GLU A 229 41.36 20.87 27.50
CA GLU A 229 42.41 21.88 27.37
C GLU A 229 43.53 21.43 28.31
N ASP A 230 44.78 21.42 27.81
CA ASP A 230 46.08 21.46 28.52
C ASP A 230 47.14 21.18 27.41
N GLU A 231 47.69 22.23 26.78
CA GLU A 231 49.04 22.79 27.04
C GLU A 231 50.20 21.91 26.54
N GLU A 232 50.74 22.22 25.34
CA GLU A 232 52.15 22.58 25.07
C GLU A 232 52.33 23.13 23.64
#